data_AF-A0A089NQP6-F1
#
_entry.id   AF-A0A089NQP6-F1
#
_cell.length_a   1.000
_cell.length_b   1.000
_cell.length_c   1.000
_cell.angle_alpha   90.00
_cell.angle_beta   90.00
_cell.angle_gamma   90.00
#
_symmetry.space_group_name_H-M   'P 1'
#
loop_
_entity.id
_entity.type
_entity.pdbx_description
1 polymer ?
#
loop_
_entity_poly.entity_id
_entity_poly.type
_entity_poly.pdbx_seq_one_letter_code
_entity_poly.pdbx_strand_id
1 'polypeptide(L)'
;MRAAAKRYGVSPTTIQKWRGRQSTADAAMGPKEARSTVLTLEDEATIVAFRRHTLLPLDDCLYGLQPTIPHLTRSSLHRCLEGHGISRLPEMEGDKPKKKRFADYPIG
;
A
#
# COMPACT_ATOMS: atom_id res chain seq x y z
N MET A 1 -4.69 -41.01 -1.03
CA MET A 1 -3.82 -39.94 -1.56
C MET A 1 -3.37 -40.26 -2.99
N ARG A 2 -2.58 -41.31 -3.23
CA ARG A 2 -1.96 -41.61 -4.54
C ARG A 2 -2.96 -41.89 -5.68
N ALA A 3 -4.05 -42.64 -5.40
CA ALA A 3 -5.09 -42.89 -6.41
C ALA A 3 -5.81 -41.60 -6.86
N ALA A 4 -6.13 -40.72 -5.92
CA ALA A 4 -6.73 -39.42 -6.22
C ALA A 4 -5.75 -38.49 -6.94
N ALA A 5 -4.49 -38.45 -6.51
CA ALA A 5 -3.42 -37.71 -7.18
C ALA A 5 -3.27 -38.14 -8.65
N LYS A 6 -3.28 -39.45 -8.93
CA LYS A 6 -3.23 -40.01 -10.29
C LYS A 6 -4.49 -39.68 -11.09
N ARG A 7 -5.68 -39.73 -10.47
CA ARG A 7 -6.96 -39.41 -11.13
C ARG A 7 -7.05 -37.95 -11.56
N TYR A 8 -6.54 -37.03 -10.73
CA TYR A 8 -6.63 -35.59 -10.97
C TYR A 8 -5.35 -34.98 -11.56
N GLY A 9 -4.30 -35.77 -11.81
CA GLY A 9 -3.05 -35.28 -12.39
C GLY A 9 -2.28 -34.30 -11.50
N VAL A 10 -2.48 -34.33 -10.18
CA VAL A 10 -1.85 -33.40 -9.22
C VAL A 10 -0.90 -34.12 -8.28
N SER A 11 -0.03 -33.37 -7.62
CA SER A 11 0.90 -33.95 -6.65
C SER A 11 0.16 -34.53 -5.42
N PRO A 12 0.66 -35.62 -4.81
CA PRO A 12 0.08 -36.16 -3.59
C PRO A 12 0.04 -35.14 -2.43
N THR A 13 0.99 -34.20 -2.38
CA THR A 13 1.06 -33.14 -1.38
C THR A 13 -0.05 -32.10 -1.56
N THR A 14 -0.49 -31.83 -2.79
CA THR A 14 -1.64 -30.96 -3.06
C THR A 14 -2.94 -31.60 -2.58
N ILE A 15 -3.16 -32.91 -2.85
CA ILE A 15 -4.31 -33.64 -2.32
C ILE A 15 -4.33 -33.63 -0.79
N GLN A 16 -3.15 -33.72 -0.15
CA GLN A 16 -3.03 -33.63 1.30
C GLN A 16 -3.40 -32.25 1.83
N LYS A 17 -2.91 -31.17 1.20
CA LYS A 17 -3.28 -29.81 1.53
C LYS A 17 -4.79 -29.58 1.39
N TRP A 18 -5.40 -30.05 0.30
CA TRP A 18 -6.84 -29.87 0.07
C TRP A 18 -7.70 -30.59 1.10
N ARG A 19 -7.37 -31.82 1.48
CA ARG A 19 -8.09 -32.57 2.52
C ARG A 19 -8.04 -31.92 3.91
N GLY A 20 -6.99 -31.14 4.19
CA GLY A 20 -6.82 -30.44 5.47
C GLY A 20 -7.36 -29.00 5.49
N ARG A 21 -7.83 -28.46 4.36
CA ARG A 21 -8.41 -27.11 4.29
C ARG A 21 -9.85 -27.13 4.78
N GLN A 22 -10.23 -26.16 5.61
CA GLN A 22 -11.61 -25.95 6.07
C GLN A 22 -12.46 -25.20 5.04
N SER A 23 -11.84 -24.44 4.13
CA SER A 23 -12.50 -23.66 3.09
C SER A 23 -11.85 -23.89 1.74
N THR A 24 -12.66 -23.84 0.68
CA THR A 24 -12.23 -23.92 -0.72
C THR A 24 -11.93 -22.55 -1.31
N ALA A 25 -12.20 -21.46 -0.60
CA ALA A 25 -11.93 -20.11 -1.06
C ALA A 25 -10.42 -19.84 -1.12
N ASP A 26 -10.00 -19.07 -2.12
CA ASP A 26 -8.62 -18.60 -2.22
C ASP A 26 -8.34 -17.60 -1.11
N ALA A 27 -7.30 -17.90 -0.32
CA ALA A 27 -6.79 -16.98 0.67
C ALA A 27 -5.90 -15.92 0.00
N ALA A 28 -5.86 -14.73 0.59
CA ALA A 28 -4.94 -13.68 0.15
C ALA A 28 -3.50 -14.23 0.10
N MET A 29 -2.87 -14.08 -1.06
CA MET A 29 -1.49 -14.49 -1.27
C MET A 29 -0.55 -13.40 -0.75
N GLY A 30 0.34 -13.75 0.16
CA GLY A 30 1.36 -12.85 0.68
C GLY A 30 1.53 -12.91 2.20
N PRO A 31 2.37 -12.03 2.77
CA PRO A 31 2.51 -11.89 4.21
C PRO A 31 1.18 -11.55 4.87
N LYS A 32 0.88 -12.16 6.01
CA LYS A 32 -0.33 -11.85 6.80
C LYS A 32 -0.33 -10.40 7.29
N GLU A 33 0.85 -9.86 7.55
CA GLU A 33 1.05 -8.47 7.95
C GLU A 33 1.76 -7.75 6.80
N ALA A 34 1.06 -6.80 6.17
CA ALA A 34 1.64 -5.97 5.12
C ALA A 34 2.55 -4.90 5.76
N ARG A 35 3.80 -5.29 6.08
CA ARG A 35 4.81 -4.39 6.64
C ARG A 35 5.93 -4.12 5.65
N SER A 36 6.50 -2.92 5.72
CA SER A 36 7.76 -2.63 5.05
C SER A 36 8.88 -3.43 5.74
N THR A 37 9.73 -4.09 4.97
CA THR A 37 10.95 -4.73 5.51
C THR A 37 12.03 -3.72 5.88
N VAL A 38 11.89 -2.47 5.43
CA VAL A 38 12.92 -1.43 5.57
C VAL A 38 12.63 -0.48 6.73
N LEU A 39 11.35 -0.31 7.13
CA LEU A 39 10.97 0.58 8.22
C LEU A 39 10.64 -0.20 9.48
N THR A 40 11.07 0.37 10.61
CA THR A 40 10.61 -0.08 11.92
C THR A 40 9.21 0.45 12.22
N LEU A 41 8.55 -0.12 13.23
CA LEU A 41 7.24 0.35 13.68
C LEU A 41 7.30 1.79 14.22
N GLU A 42 8.43 2.19 14.82
CA GLU A 42 8.65 3.53 15.36
C GLU A 42 8.82 4.56 14.22
N ASP A 43 9.57 4.20 13.18
CA ASP A 43 9.74 5.03 11.99
C ASP A 43 8.40 5.26 11.27
N GLU A 44 7.63 4.19 11.11
CA GLU A 44 6.31 4.22 10.49
C GLU A 44 5.34 5.12 11.29
N ALA A 45 5.32 4.99 12.62
CA ALA A 45 4.53 5.86 13.49
C ALA A 45 4.95 7.32 13.38
N THR A 46 6.25 7.60 13.30
CA THR A 46 6.81 8.95 13.14
C THR A 46 6.38 9.56 11.82
N ILE A 47 6.47 8.81 10.72
CA ILE A 47 6.02 9.25 9.38
C ILE A 47 4.52 9.55 9.36
N VAL A 48 3.71 8.65 9.92
CA VAL A 48 2.25 8.81 9.95
C VAL A 48 1.85 10.04 10.77
N ALA A 49 2.47 10.24 11.94
CA ALA A 49 2.26 11.43 12.76
C ALA A 49 2.67 12.71 12.02
N PHE A 50 3.88 12.72 11.46
CA PHE A 50 4.41 13.88 10.73
C PHE A 50 3.49 14.28 9.57
N ARG A 51 3.02 13.31 8.77
CA ARG A 51 2.12 13.56 7.63
C ARG A 51 0.79 14.14 8.07
N ARG A 52 0.21 13.65 9.17
CA ARG A 52 -1.07 14.13 9.70
C ARG A 52 -1.00 15.55 10.26
N HIS A 53 0.14 15.94 10.82
CA HIS A 53 0.32 17.26 11.42
C HIS A 53 0.76 18.33 10.44
N THR A 54 1.63 18.00 9.50
CA THR A 54 2.26 18.99 8.61
C THR A 54 1.51 19.20 7.31
N LEU A 55 0.74 18.19 6.85
CA LEU A 55 0.03 18.20 5.56
C LEU A 55 0.92 18.60 4.37
N LEU A 56 2.22 18.36 4.48
CA LEU A 56 3.19 18.70 3.45
C LEU A 56 3.11 17.73 2.26
N PRO A 57 3.51 18.16 1.06
CA PRO A 57 3.76 17.27 -0.09
C PRO A 57 4.74 16.13 0.25
N LEU A 58 4.69 15.05 -0.54
CA LEU A 58 5.49 13.84 -0.30
C LEU A 58 6.99 14.13 -0.18
N ASP A 59 7.52 14.94 -1.10
CA ASP A 59 8.96 15.23 -1.17
C ASP A 59 9.43 16.15 -0.03
N ASP A 60 8.56 17.06 0.43
CA ASP A 60 8.84 17.90 1.61
C ASP A 60 8.80 17.08 2.91
N CYS A 61 7.89 16.11 3.01
CA CYS A 61 7.92 15.15 4.12
C CYS A 61 9.21 14.33 4.12
N LEU A 62 9.69 13.92 2.95
CA LEU A 62 10.96 13.18 2.85
C LEU A 62 12.11 14.02 3.39
N TYR A 63 12.22 15.28 2.98
CA TYR A 63 13.28 16.17 3.44
C TYR A 63 13.21 16.44 4.95
N GLY A 64 12.01 16.65 5.50
CA GLY A 64 11.81 16.88 6.92
C GLY A 64 12.15 15.67 7.81
N LEU A 65 11.99 14.45 7.30
CA LEU A 65 12.22 13.21 8.05
C LEU A 65 13.60 12.60 7.82
N GLN A 66 14.31 13.02 6.78
CA GLN A 66 15.64 12.50 6.44
C GLN A 66 16.69 12.66 7.55
N PRO A 67 16.70 13.73 8.36
CA PRO A 67 17.62 13.84 9.51
C PRO A 67 17.36 12.78 10.60
N THR A 68 16.11 12.36 10.78
CA THR A 68 15.71 11.37 11.79
C THR A 68 15.84 9.95 11.27
N ILE A 69 15.51 9.73 10.00
CA ILE A 69 15.49 8.41 9.35
C ILE A 69 16.38 8.49 8.10
N PRO A 70 17.72 8.33 8.24
CA PRO A 70 18.66 8.57 7.15
C PRO A 70 18.56 7.55 6.01
N HIS A 71 17.97 6.38 6.27
CA HIS A 71 17.75 5.32 5.28
C HIS A 71 16.34 5.40 4.64
N LEU A 72 15.57 6.46 4.93
CA LEU A 72 14.26 6.68 4.32
C LEU A 72 14.43 6.98 2.83
N THR A 73 13.71 6.22 2.00
CA THR A 73 13.64 6.46 0.57
C THR A 73 12.28 7.02 0.20
N ARG A 74 12.20 7.76 -0.91
CA ARG A 74 10.93 8.25 -1.45
C ARG A 74 9.90 7.12 -1.63
N SER A 75 10.35 5.97 -2.13
CA SER A 75 9.48 4.80 -2.38
C SER A 75 8.98 4.16 -1.08
N SER A 76 9.85 4.01 -0.08
CA SER A 76 9.44 3.44 1.22
C SER A 76 8.49 4.38 1.96
N LEU A 77 8.71 5.69 1.89
CA LEU A 77 7.78 6.71 2.38
C LEU A 77 6.42 6.62 1.68
N HIS A 78 6.40 6.60 0.35
CA HIS A 78 5.15 6.51 -0.42
C HIS A 78 4.35 5.26 -0.06
N ARG A 79 4.98 4.08 -0.04
CA ARG A 79 4.31 2.82 0.29
C ARG A 79 3.79 2.79 1.72
N CYS A 80 4.53 3.38 2.67
CA CYS A 80 4.08 3.57 4.04
C CYS A 80 2.79 4.41 4.07
N LEU A 81 2.80 5.59 3.46
CA LEU A 81 1.62 6.47 3.44
C LEU A 81 0.42 5.85 2.71
N GLU A 82 0.66 5.09 1.64
CA GLU A 82 -0.36 4.36 0.89
C GLU A 82 -0.99 3.24 1.73
N GLY A 83 -0.17 2.44 2.43
CA GLY A 83 -0.65 1.40 3.34
C GLY A 83 -1.51 1.94 4.50
N HIS A 84 -1.22 3.17 4.95
CA HIS A 84 -2.01 3.89 5.97
C HIS A 84 -3.17 4.72 5.39
N GLY A 85 -3.38 4.72 4.08
CA GLY A 85 -4.47 5.46 3.43
C GLY A 85 -4.34 6.99 3.48
N ILE A 86 -3.14 7.51 3.76
CA ILE A 86 -2.85 8.95 3.93
C ILE A 86 -1.90 9.50 2.85
N SER A 87 -1.72 8.76 1.75
CA SER A 87 -0.94 9.23 0.60
C SER A 87 -1.56 10.48 -0.02
N ARG A 88 -2.89 10.54 -0.13
CA ARG A 88 -3.59 11.75 -0.59
C ARG A 88 -3.81 12.71 0.58
N LEU A 89 -3.42 13.97 0.41
CA LEU A 89 -3.70 15.02 1.38
C LEU A 89 -5.22 15.25 1.47
N PRO A 90 -5.76 15.51 2.68
CA PRO A 90 -7.15 15.93 2.82
C PRO A 90 -7.39 17.20 2.02
N GLU A 91 -8.54 17.27 1.34
CA GLU A 91 -8.91 18.47 0.61
C GLU A 91 -9.24 19.56 1.65
N MET A 92 -8.33 20.52 1.84
CA MET A 92 -8.59 21.66 2.71
C MET A 92 -9.68 22.52 2.04
N GLU A 93 -10.83 22.68 2.69
CA GLU A 93 -11.91 23.55 2.19
C GLU A 93 -11.40 24.99 2.06
N GLY A 94 -11.11 25.41 0.83
CA GLY A 94 -10.74 26.80 0.55
C GLY A 94 -9.75 27.02 -0.59
N ASP A 95 -8.89 26.02 -0.90
CA ASP A 95 -7.77 26.23 -1.84
C ASP A 95 -8.09 25.88 -3.30
N LYS A 96 -9.29 25.35 -3.58
CA LYS A 96 -9.64 24.99 -4.96
C LYS A 96 -10.05 26.24 -5.75
N PRO A 97 -9.30 26.63 -6.80
CA PRO A 97 -9.79 27.66 -7.72
C PRO A 97 -11.13 27.19 -8.30
N LYS A 98 -12.12 28.08 -8.33
CA LYS A 98 -13.44 27.78 -8.92
C LYS A 98 -13.24 27.18 -10.30
N LYS A 99 -13.68 25.93 -10.50
CA LYS A 99 -13.61 25.25 -11.80
C LYS A 99 -14.41 26.08 -12.81
N LYS A 100 -13.71 26.73 -13.74
CA LYS A 100 -14.33 27.39 -14.90
C LYS A 100 -14.30 26.42 -16.08
N ARG A 101 -15.34 26.44 -16.90
CA ARG A 101 -15.31 25.75 -18.19
C ARG A 101 -14.28 26.43 -19.09
N PHE A 102 -13.52 25.64 -19.86
CA PHE A 102 -12.74 26.16 -20.96
C PHE A 102 -13.67 26.85 -21.96
N ALA A 103 -13.17 27.88 -22.65
CA ALA A 103 -13.93 28.52 -23.72
C ALA A 103 -14.11 27.52 -24.88
N ASP A 104 -15.31 27.48 -25.47
CA ASP A 104 -15.61 26.63 -26.61
C ASP A 104 -14.93 27.23 -27.85
N TYR A 105 -13.81 26.65 -28.26
CA TYR A 105 -13.12 26.98 -29.52
C TYR A 105 -13.48 25.93 -30.59
N PRO A 106 -13.71 26.35 -31.84
CA PRO A 106 -13.91 25.40 -32.94
C PRO A 106 -12.63 24.56 -33.14
N ILE A 107 -12.82 23.24 -33.27
CA ILE A 107 -11.78 22.34 -33.76
C ILE A 107 -11.59 22.66 -35.25
N GLY A 108 -10.40 23.14 -35.61
CA GLY A 108 -10.00 23.35 -37.00
C GLY A 108 -9.79 22.04 -37.75
#